data_AF-A0A3B1JCZ1-F1
#
_entry.id   AF-A0A3B1JCZ1-F1
#
_cell.length_a   1.000
_cell.length_b   1.000
_cell.length_c   1.000
_cell.angle_alpha   90.00
_cell.angle_beta   90.00
_cell.angle_gamma   90.00
#
_symmetry.space_group_name_H-M   'P 1'
#
loop_
_entity.id
_entity.type
_entity.pdbx_description
1 polymer ?
#
loop_
_entity_poly.entity_id
_entity_poly.type
_entity_poly.pdbx_seq_one_letter_code
_entity_poly.pdbx_strand_id
1 'polypeptide(L)'
;WPALIILVFIFFTVGGNILVILAVSLEKKLQNATNFFLRSLAVADMLVGVLVMPASLLNILNYSWPLPQVLCPMWIFLDVLFSTASIMHLCAISLDRYIGIRNPIQHSRSNSSCRAMAKITVVWTISMVSLPIPVIGLQDEQKVFVNGTCQLNEPHFVLVGSFVAFFVPLLIMVVCYCLTVKVLQQHTAAFSQDRGSYVNVNPKQPSPQPSVSGISLLNEEPSTNQSKGAAQPLSLSPLTGHEGPPQRGQGRRGMTQAIKNERRASKVLGVVFFLFLVMWCPFFITNVVVAVCQNNCSNLFRLLEVFVWVGYVSSGVNPLVYTLFNKTYRHAFSRHLQCRYH
;
A
#
# COMPACT_ATOMS: atom_id res chain seq x y z
N TRP A 1 -26.38 14.95 -20.87
CA TRP A 1 -24.96 15.35 -20.66
C TRP A 1 -24.32 14.74 -19.41
N PRO A 2 -24.90 14.84 -18.18
CA PRO A 2 -24.26 14.28 -16.97
C PRO A 2 -24.05 12.76 -17.02
N ALA A 3 -25.03 12.02 -17.54
CA ALA A 3 -24.92 10.56 -17.71
C ALA A 3 -23.77 10.14 -18.63
N LEU A 4 -23.46 10.92 -19.67
CA LEU A 4 -22.36 10.62 -20.58
C LEU A 4 -21.01 10.77 -19.89
N ILE A 5 -20.87 11.78 -19.03
CA ILE A 5 -19.68 11.95 -18.19
C ILE A 5 -19.50 10.74 -17.27
N ILE A 6 -20.58 10.30 -16.61
CA ILE A 6 -20.57 9.11 -15.75
C ILE A 6 -20.16 7.85 -16.52
N LEU A 7 -20.70 7.63 -17.72
CA LEU A 7 -20.34 6.48 -18.55
C LEU A 7 -18.86 6.48 -18.95
N VAL A 8 -18.31 7.66 -19.26
CA VAL A 8 -16.87 7.82 -19.52
C VAL A 8 -16.05 7.47 -18.28
N PHE A 9 -16.46 7.92 -17.09
CA PHE A 9 -15.80 7.55 -15.83
C PHE A 9 -15.88 6.04 -15.55
N ILE A 10 -17.02 5.40 -15.79
CA ILE A 10 -17.20 3.95 -15.65
C ILE A 10 -16.21 3.23 -16.57
N PHE A 11 -16.14 3.63 -17.84
CA PHE A 11 -15.22 3.05 -18.82
C PHE A 11 -13.76 3.13 -18.34
N PHE A 12 -13.31 4.30 -17.87
CA PHE A 12 -11.95 4.45 -17.35
C PHE A 12 -11.70 3.68 -16.06
N THR A 13 -12.70 3.59 -15.18
CA THR A 13 -12.59 2.82 -13.94
C THR A 13 -12.42 1.34 -14.23
N VAL A 14 -13.25 0.77 -15.10
CA VAL A 14 -13.18 -0.64 -15.49
C VAL A 14 -11.88 -0.91 -16.26
N GLY A 15 -11.60 -0.13 -17.32
CA GLY A 15 -10.41 -0.32 -18.14
C GLY A 15 -9.10 -0.14 -17.36
N GLY A 16 -9.01 0.89 -16.52
CA GLY A 16 -7.84 1.16 -15.70
C GLY A 16 -7.55 0.03 -14.71
N ASN A 17 -8.58 -0.49 -14.04
CA ASN A 17 -8.41 -1.59 -13.10
C ASN A 17 -8.12 -2.93 -13.80
N ILE A 18 -8.69 -3.19 -14.98
CA ILE A 18 -8.27 -4.32 -15.83
C ILE A 18 -6.78 -4.23 -16.16
N LEU A 19 -6.26 -3.06 -16.51
CA LEU A 19 -4.83 -2.87 -16.77
C LEU A 19 -3.98 -3.16 -15.53
N VAL A 20 -4.41 -2.78 -14.33
CA VAL A 20 -3.74 -3.14 -13.06
C VAL A 20 -3.73 -4.66 -12.90
N ILE A 21 -4.87 -5.32 -13.08
CA ILE A 21 -5.00 -6.78 -12.95
C ILE A 21 -4.05 -7.48 -13.92
N LEU A 22 -4.03 -7.08 -15.19
CA LEU A 22 -3.14 -7.62 -16.22
C LEU A 22 -1.67 -7.35 -15.89
N ALA A 23 -1.31 -6.14 -15.48
CA ALA A 23 0.07 -5.79 -15.13
C ALA A 23 0.61 -6.68 -13.99
N VAL A 24 -0.15 -6.86 -12.91
CA VAL A 24 0.32 -7.71 -11.81
C VAL A 24 0.29 -9.19 -12.20
N SER A 25 -0.62 -9.61 -13.08
CA SER A 25 -0.74 -11.02 -13.49
C SER A 25 0.37 -11.46 -14.44
N LEU A 26 0.76 -10.61 -15.39
CA LEU A 26 1.70 -10.93 -16.44
C LEU A 26 3.16 -10.56 -16.08
N GLU A 27 3.37 -9.47 -15.33
CA GLU A 27 4.71 -9.01 -15.00
C GLU A 27 5.28 -9.74 -13.77
N LYS A 28 6.21 -10.67 -13.99
CA LYS A 28 6.95 -11.34 -12.89
C LYS A 28 7.60 -10.35 -11.93
N LYS A 29 8.07 -9.19 -12.42
CA LYS A 29 8.65 -8.11 -11.61
C LYS A 29 7.64 -7.46 -10.64
N LEU A 30 6.35 -7.57 -10.92
CA LEU A 30 5.27 -7.05 -10.09
C LEU A 30 4.65 -8.13 -9.20
N GLN A 31 5.02 -9.41 -9.30
CA GLN A 31 4.43 -10.48 -8.49
C GLN A 31 5.06 -10.57 -7.08
N ASN A 32 4.73 -9.61 -6.22
CA ASN A 32 5.09 -9.61 -4.80
C ASN A 32 3.84 -9.47 -3.91
N ALA A 33 3.98 -9.70 -2.60
CA ALA A 33 2.84 -9.68 -1.67
C ALA A 33 2.02 -8.38 -1.75
N THR A 34 2.67 -7.22 -1.73
CA THR A 34 1.98 -5.92 -1.81
C THR A 34 1.19 -5.75 -3.09
N ASN A 35 1.76 -6.15 -4.24
CA ASN A 35 1.07 -6.04 -5.51
C ASN A 35 -0.10 -7.05 -5.64
N PHE A 36 -0.10 -8.19 -4.94
CA PHE A 36 -1.30 -9.03 -4.87
C PHE A 36 -2.46 -8.33 -4.16
N PHE A 37 -2.20 -7.54 -3.11
CA PHE A 37 -3.22 -6.68 -2.52
C PHE A 37 -3.72 -5.63 -3.51
N LEU A 38 -2.82 -4.99 -4.28
CA LEU A 38 -3.23 -4.03 -5.30
C LEU A 38 -4.05 -4.67 -6.42
N ARG A 39 -3.74 -5.92 -6.80
CA ARG A 39 -4.53 -6.69 -7.77
C ARG A 39 -5.93 -6.98 -7.22
N SER A 40 -6.03 -7.41 -5.96
CA SER A 40 -7.32 -7.69 -5.31
C SER A 40 -8.15 -6.42 -5.12
N LEU A 41 -7.51 -5.30 -4.75
CA LEU A 41 -8.13 -3.97 -4.72
C LEU A 41 -8.69 -3.58 -6.10
N ALA A 42 -7.90 -3.76 -7.17
CA ALA A 42 -8.35 -3.49 -8.53
C ALA A 42 -9.54 -4.38 -8.95
N VAL A 43 -9.63 -5.61 -8.46
CA VAL A 43 -10.82 -6.46 -8.67
C VAL A 43 -12.04 -5.86 -7.98
N ALA A 44 -11.92 -5.41 -6.72
CA ALA A 44 -13.02 -4.75 -6.02
C ALA A 44 -13.47 -3.47 -6.76
N ASP A 45 -12.53 -2.59 -7.11
CA ASP A 45 -12.80 -1.33 -7.82
C ASP A 45 -13.41 -1.56 -9.21
N MET A 46 -12.96 -2.60 -9.93
CA MET A 46 -13.55 -3.03 -11.20
C MET A 46 -14.99 -3.51 -11.01
N LEU A 47 -15.27 -4.29 -9.96
CA LEU A 47 -16.62 -4.78 -9.66
C LEU A 47 -17.56 -3.63 -9.26
N VAL A 48 -17.08 -2.60 -8.57
CA VAL A 48 -17.83 -1.34 -8.37
C VAL A 48 -18.17 -0.72 -9.73
N GLY A 49 -17.19 -0.58 -10.63
CA GLY A 49 -17.40 -0.01 -11.96
C GLY A 49 -18.37 -0.81 -12.85
N VAL A 50 -18.37 -2.14 -12.76
CA VAL A 50 -19.20 -3.01 -13.62
C VAL A 50 -20.61 -3.23 -13.04
N LEU A 51 -20.74 -3.41 -11.73
CA LEU A 51 -21.99 -3.84 -11.10
C LEU A 51 -22.71 -2.72 -10.37
N VAL A 52 -21.95 -1.83 -9.70
CA VAL A 52 -22.53 -0.83 -8.79
C VAL A 52 -22.83 0.48 -9.52
N MET A 53 -21.84 1.04 -10.23
CA MET A 53 -22.00 2.33 -10.90
C MET A 53 -23.08 2.34 -11.98
N PRO A 54 -23.25 1.31 -12.83
CA PRO A 54 -24.31 1.31 -13.84
C PRO A 54 -25.71 1.24 -13.23
N ALA A 55 -25.90 0.42 -12.19
CA ALA A 55 -27.16 0.35 -11.45
C ALA A 55 -27.48 1.66 -10.73
N SER A 56 -26.47 2.31 -10.12
CA SER A 56 -26.60 3.65 -9.54
C SER A 56 -27.02 4.70 -10.58
N LEU A 57 -26.41 4.66 -11.78
CA LEU A 57 -26.77 5.54 -12.89
C LEU A 57 -28.22 5.33 -13.33
N LEU A 58 -28.68 4.07 -13.42
CA LEU A 58 -30.08 3.75 -13.75
C LEU A 58 -31.06 4.29 -12.70
N ASN A 59 -30.74 4.16 -11.41
CA ASN A 59 -31.56 4.70 -10.32
C ASN A 59 -31.71 6.23 -10.42
N ILE A 60 -30.64 6.94 -10.76
CA ILE A 60 -30.65 8.41 -10.90
C ILE A 60 -31.41 8.86 -12.16
N LEU A 61 -31.24 8.16 -13.28
CA LEU A 61 -31.86 8.54 -14.56
C LEU A 61 -33.38 8.39 -14.54
N ASN A 62 -33.90 7.39 -13.82
CA ASN A 62 -35.33 7.07 -13.79
C ASN A 62 -36.05 7.70 -12.58
N TYR A 63 -35.32 8.41 -11.70
CA TYR A 63 -35.82 8.95 -10.41
C TYR A 63 -36.53 7.92 -9.51
N SER A 64 -36.41 6.64 -9.85
CA SER A 64 -37.05 5.48 -9.25
C SER A 64 -36.28 4.23 -9.68
N TRP A 65 -36.33 3.16 -8.90
CA TRP A 65 -35.63 1.92 -9.20
C TRP A 65 -36.33 1.17 -10.35
N PRO A 66 -35.72 1.05 -11.54
CA PRO A 66 -36.39 0.51 -12.72
C PRO A 66 -36.28 -1.02 -12.85
N LEU A 67 -35.47 -1.66 -12.01
CA LEU A 67 -35.19 -3.10 -12.05
C LEU A 67 -36.13 -3.86 -11.09
N PRO A 68 -36.22 -5.21 -11.19
CA PRO A 68 -36.97 -6.02 -10.22
C PRO A 68 -36.61 -5.67 -8.76
N GLN A 69 -37.62 -5.68 -7.88
CA GLN A 69 -37.46 -5.27 -6.48
C GLN A 69 -36.38 -6.06 -5.75
N VAL A 70 -36.26 -7.36 -6.04
CA VAL A 70 -35.22 -8.25 -5.47
C VAL A 70 -33.79 -7.82 -5.79
N LEU A 71 -33.57 -7.07 -6.88
CA LEU A 71 -32.24 -6.60 -7.26
C LEU A 71 -31.79 -5.36 -6.47
N CYS A 72 -32.71 -4.60 -5.86
CA CYS A 72 -32.38 -3.44 -5.04
C CYS A 72 -31.51 -3.82 -3.82
N PRO A 73 -31.96 -4.72 -2.91
CA PRO A 73 -31.15 -5.09 -1.75
C PRO A 73 -29.87 -5.84 -2.14
N MET A 74 -29.87 -6.55 -3.28
CA MET A 74 -28.65 -7.17 -3.82
C MET A 74 -27.65 -6.13 -4.33
N TRP A 75 -28.12 -5.06 -4.99
CA TRP A 75 -27.25 -3.97 -5.43
C TRP A 75 -26.66 -3.20 -4.24
N ILE A 76 -27.47 -2.84 -3.23
CA ILE A 76 -26.97 -2.19 -2.00
C ILE A 76 -25.92 -3.09 -1.32
N PHE A 77 -26.17 -4.40 -1.24
CA PHE A 77 -25.20 -5.34 -0.70
C PHE A 77 -23.87 -5.32 -1.47
N LEU A 78 -23.91 -5.39 -2.81
CA LEU A 78 -22.71 -5.36 -3.64
C LEU A 78 -21.96 -4.02 -3.50
N ASP A 79 -22.67 -2.91 -3.44
CA ASP A 79 -22.09 -1.58 -3.20
C ASP A 79 -21.30 -1.55 -1.89
N VAL A 80 -21.96 -1.93 -0.78
CA VAL A 80 -21.32 -1.94 0.54
C VAL A 80 -20.19 -2.97 0.59
N LEU A 81 -20.37 -4.15 0.00
CA LEU A 81 -19.35 -5.21 -0.04
C LEU A 81 -18.07 -4.73 -0.73
N PHE A 82 -18.18 -4.24 -1.96
CA PHE A 82 -17.00 -3.86 -2.74
C PHE A 82 -16.35 -2.58 -2.21
N SER A 83 -17.14 -1.61 -1.77
CA SER A 83 -16.62 -0.39 -1.14
C SER A 83 -15.89 -0.71 0.18
N THR A 84 -16.44 -1.61 1.01
CA THR A 84 -15.78 -2.10 2.23
C THR A 84 -14.51 -2.89 1.89
N ALA A 85 -14.56 -3.73 0.86
CA ALA A 85 -13.37 -4.46 0.41
C ALA A 85 -12.26 -3.49 -0.01
N SER A 86 -12.57 -2.45 -0.79
CA SER A 86 -11.55 -1.49 -1.24
C SER A 86 -10.85 -0.77 -0.09
N ILE A 87 -11.59 -0.24 0.89
CA ILE A 87 -10.97 0.41 2.06
C ILE A 87 -10.21 -0.58 2.96
N MET A 88 -10.74 -1.79 3.16
CA MET A 88 -10.04 -2.81 3.94
C MET A 88 -8.74 -3.28 3.27
N HIS A 89 -8.69 -3.32 1.93
CA HIS A 89 -7.44 -3.55 1.20
C HIS A 89 -6.44 -2.40 1.40
N LEU A 90 -6.88 -1.13 1.31
CA LEU A 90 -6.02 0.03 1.57
C LEU A 90 -5.48 0.00 3.02
N CYS A 91 -6.32 -0.35 3.97
CA CYS A 91 -5.95 -0.54 5.37
C CYS A 91 -4.90 -1.64 5.53
N ALA A 92 -5.12 -2.82 4.94
CA ALA A 92 -4.18 -3.92 4.96
C ALA A 92 -2.83 -3.56 4.29
N ILE A 93 -2.85 -2.82 3.18
CA ILE A 93 -1.63 -2.32 2.52
C ILE A 93 -0.89 -1.35 3.45
N SER A 94 -1.59 -0.44 4.13
CA SER A 94 -0.97 0.51 5.06
C SER A 94 -0.27 -0.21 6.21
N LEU A 95 -0.91 -1.24 6.77
CA LEU A 95 -0.40 -2.04 7.87
C LEU A 95 0.78 -2.90 7.43
N ASP A 96 0.68 -3.57 6.27
CA ASP A 96 1.75 -4.38 5.70
C ASP A 96 3.01 -3.53 5.45
N ARG A 97 2.83 -2.30 4.96
CA ARG A 97 3.93 -1.36 4.71
C ARG A 97 4.57 -0.87 6.00
N TYR A 98 3.77 -0.53 7.01
CA TYR A 98 4.30 -0.18 8.32
C TYR A 98 5.13 -1.32 8.92
N ILE A 99 4.60 -2.55 8.89
CA ILE A 99 5.31 -3.74 9.39
C ILE A 99 6.59 -4.01 8.60
N GLY A 100 6.54 -3.87 7.27
CA GLY A 100 7.71 -4.07 6.40
C GLY A 100 8.84 -3.07 6.65
N ILE A 101 8.50 -1.83 6.97
CA ILE A 101 9.50 -0.79 7.28
C ILE A 101 10.06 -0.99 8.69
N ARG A 102 9.22 -1.35 9.67
CA ARG A 102 9.66 -1.56 11.05
C ARG A 102 10.52 -2.82 11.21
N ASN A 103 10.12 -3.91 10.55
CA ASN A 103 10.71 -5.24 10.72
C ASN A 103 11.12 -5.86 9.36
N PRO A 104 12.13 -5.32 8.66
CA PRO A 104 12.46 -5.70 7.28
C PRO A 104 12.89 -7.17 7.12
N ILE A 105 13.65 -7.71 8.08
CA ILE A 105 14.16 -9.10 8.03
C ILE A 105 13.00 -10.09 8.15
N GLN A 106 12.09 -9.85 9.10
CA GLN A 106 10.96 -10.74 9.33
C GLN A 106 9.87 -10.58 8.26
N HIS A 107 9.68 -9.36 7.74
CA HIS A 107 8.80 -9.11 6.60
C HIS A 107 9.29 -9.81 5.34
N SER A 108 10.59 -9.76 5.04
CA SER A 108 11.20 -10.48 3.92
C SER A 108 10.98 -12.00 4.01
N ARG A 109 11.14 -12.59 5.21
CA ARG A 109 10.83 -14.01 5.45
C ARG A 109 9.33 -14.34 5.37
N SER A 110 8.47 -13.35 5.62
CA SER A 110 7.00 -13.47 5.54
C SER A 110 6.44 -13.13 4.15
N ASN A 111 7.27 -12.78 3.17
CA ASN A 111 6.88 -12.34 1.84
C ASN A 111 6.54 -13.54 0.93
N SER A 112 5.66 -14.43 1.40
CA SER A 112 5.15 -15.57 0.64
C SER A 112 3.79 -15.25 0.02
N SER A 113 3.60 -15.61 -1.25
CA SER A 113 2.33 -15.46 -1.97
C SER A 113 1.15 -16.12 -1.25
N CYS A 114 1.37 -17.28 -0.61
CA CYS A 114 0.33 -17.98 0.16
C CYS A 114 -0.14 -17.14 1.37
N ARG A 115 0.79 -16.52 2.09
CA ARG A 115 0.47 -15.64 3.23
C ARG A 115 -0.25 -14.38 2.75
N ALA A 116 0.12 -13.83 1.59
CA ALA A 116 -0.58 -12.70 0.99
C ALA A 116 -2.02 -13.08 0.61
N MET A 117 -2.23 -14.23 -0.03
CA MET A 117 -3.56 -14.73 -0.36
C MET A 117 -4.42 -14.96 0.89
N ALA A 118 -3.87 -15.55 1.95
CA ALA A 118 -4.60 -15.72 3.21
C ALA A 118 -5.05 -14.38 3.81
N LYS A 119 -4.18 -13.36 3.82
CA LYS A 119 -4.56 -12.00 4.25
C LYS A 119 -5.64 -11.37 3.37
N ILE A 120 -5.58 -11.59 2.04
CA ILE A 120 -6.61 -11.11 1.10
C ILE A 120 -7.95 -11.78 1.40
N THR A 121 -7.97 -13.10 1.63
CA THR A 121 -9.19 -13.82 2.03
C THR A 121 -9.78 -13.22 3.30
N VAL A 122 -8.96 -12.92 4.31
CA VAL A 122 -9.42 -12.26 5.55
C VAL A 122 -10.06 -10.90 5.26
N VAL A 123 -9.48 -10.10 4.36
CA VAL A 123 -10.08 -8.81 3.96
C VAL A 123 -11.46 -9.00 3.33
N TRP A 124 -11.60 -9.96 2.41
CA TRP A 124 -12.90 -10.27 1.80
C TRP A 124 -13.91 -10.78 2.81
N THR A 125 -13.50 -11.66 3.74
CA THR A 125 -14.41 -12.17 4.78
C THR A 125 -14.87 -11.07 5.73
N ILE A 126 -14.01 -10.12 6.09
CA ILE A 126 -14.43 -8.96 6.91
C ILE A 126 -15.43 -8.09 6.14
N SER A 127 -15.24 -7.95 4.83
CA SER A 127 -16.13 -7.14 3.97
C SER A 127 -17.54 -7.72 3.82
N MET A 128 -17.70 -9.02 4.12
CA MET A 128 -19.00 -9.70 4.21
C MET A 128 -19.83 -9.29 5.44
N VAL A 129 -19.37 -8.30 6.24
CA VAL A 129 -20.22 -7.63 7.24
C VAL A 129 -21.51 -7.04 6.65
N SER A 130 -21.51 -6.79 5.33
CA SER A 130 -22.66 -6.34 4.54
C SER A 130 -23.74 -7.42 4.28
N LEU A 131 -23.47 -8.70 4.58
CA LEU A 131 -24.39 -9.81 4.35
C LEU A 131 -25.81 -9.68 4.97
N PRO A 132 -26.04 -8.94 6.07
CA PRO A 132 -27.40 -8.73 6.56
C PRO A 132 -28.29 -7.90 5.62
N ILE A 133 -27.71 -7.10 4.71
CA ILE A 133 -28.48 -6.18 3.84
C ILE A 133 -29.52 -6.91 2.98
N PRO A 134 -29.18 -8.00 2.24
CA PRO A 134 -30.18 -8.74 1.48
C PRO A 134 -31.25 -9.37 2.35
N VAL A 135 -30.89 -9.89 3.53
CA VAL A 135 -31.85 -10.52 4.45
C VAL A 135 -32.87 -9.49 4.92
N ILE A 136 -32.39 -8.33 5.38
CA ILE A 136 -33.23 -7.25 5.88
C ILE A 136 -34.10 -6.68 4.75
N GLY A 137 -33.51 -6.41 3.58
CA GLY A 137 -34.21 -5.77 2.46
C GLY A 137 -35.19 -6.69 1.72
N LEU A 138 -34.98 -8.01 1.73
CA LEU A 138 -35.94 -8.98 1.18
C LEU A 138 -37.08 -9.29 2.15
N GLN A 139 -36.87 -9.12 3.46
CA GLN A 139 -37.92 -9.27 4.47
C GLN A 139 -38.78 -8.02 4.60
N ASP A 140 -38.18 -6.84 4.47
CA ASP A 140 -38.85 -5.56 4.62
C ASP A 140 -38.37 -4.56 3.56
N GLU A 141 -39.20 -4.37 2.53
CA GLU A 141 -38.92 -3.47 1.42
C GLU A 141 -38.79 -2.00 1.87
N GLN A 142 -39.42 -1.60 2.98
CA GLN A 142 -39.35 -0.21 3.47
C GLN A 142 -37.96 0.17 3.98
N LYS A 143 -37.11 -0.83 4.26
CA LYS A 143 -35.73 -0.64 4.69
C LYS A 143 -34.76 -0.43 3.53
N VAL A 144 -35.19 -0.66 2.29
CA VAL A 144 -34.37 -0.50 1.08
C VAL A 144 -35.02 0.35 -0.01
N PHE A 145 -36.29 0.73 0.15
CA PHE A 145 -37.00 1.64 -0.75
C PHE A 145 -37.49 2.89 -0.02
N VAL A 146 -37.17 4.06 -0.58
CA VAL A 146 -37.66 5.37 -0.11
C VAL A 146 -38.26 6.10 -1.31
N ASN A 147 -39.57 6.37 -1.29
CA ASN A 147 -40.27 7.04 -2.40
C ASN A 147 -40.02 6.39 -3.79
N GLY A 148 -39.86 5.07 -3.83
CA GLY A 148 -39.60 4.31 -5.05
C GLY A 148 -38.13 4.33 -5.54
N THR A 149 -37.22 5.02 -4.86
CA THR A 149 -35.77 4.91 -5.11
C THR A 149 -35.19 3.79 -4.26
N CYS A 150 -34.17 3.11 -4.78
CA CYS A 150 -33.45 2.09 -4.02
C CYS A 150 -32.37 2.76 -3.17
N GLN A 151 -32.52 2.72 -1.85
CA GLN A 151 -31.58 3.30 -0.88
C GLN A 151 -31.74 2.61 0.48
N LEU A 152 -30.61 2.36 1.16
CA LEU A 152 -30.63 1.78 2.50
C LEU A 152 -31.22 2.77 3.52
N ASN A 153 -32.34 2.39 4.13
CA ASN A 153 -33.15 3.20 5.04
C ASN A 153 -33.27 2.54 6.43
N GLU A 154 -32.14 2.09 6.98
CA GLU A 154 -32.07 1.48 8.31
C GLU A 154 -30.98 2.19 9.14
N PRO A 155 -31.35 3.15 10.03
CA PRO A 155 -30.38 4.07 10.64
C PRO A 155 -29.36 3.35 11.53
N HIS A 156 -29.77 2.30 12.24
CA HIS A 156 -28.85 1.51 13.07
C HIS A 156 -27.79 0.80 12.23
N PHE A 157 -28.20 0.21 11.10
CA PHE A 157 -27.28 -0.44 10.19
C PHE A 157 -26.35 0.58 9.52
N VAL A 158 -26.89 1.71 9.07
CA VAL A 158 -26.09 2.80 8.47
C VAL A 158 -25.04 3.32 9.44
N LEU A 159 -25.39 3.52 10.72
CA LEU A 159 -24.47 4.00 11.74
C LEU A 159 -23.36 2.97 12.01
N VAL A 160 -23.74 1.76 12.42
CA VAL A 160 -22.77 0.70 12.77
C VAL A 160 -21.91 0.34 11.56
N GLY A 161 -22.53 0.21 10.38
CA GLY A 161 -21.86 -0.05 9.11
C GLY A 161 -20.84 1.04 8.77
N SER A 162 -21.17 2.32 8.94
CA SER A 162 -20.22 3.42 8.71
C SER A 162 -19.01 3.34 9.64
N PHE A 163 -19.18 2.99 10.91
CA PHE A 163 -18.06 2.83 11.85
C PHE A 163 -17.16 1.65 11.49
N VAL A 164 -17.74 0.48 11.22
CA VAL A 164 -16.99 -0.75 10.93
C VAL A 164 -16.33 -0.68 9.55
N ALA A 165 -17.06 -0.22 8.54
CA ALA A 165 -16.58 -0.20 7.16
C ALA A 165 -15.68 1.00 6.85
N PHE A 166 -15.84 2.15 7.52
CA PHE A 166 -15.09 3.36 7.19
C PHE A 166 -14.23 3.91 8.32
N PHE A 167 -14.83 4.31 9.45
CA PHE A 167 -14.09 5.07 10.47
C PHE A 167 -12.99 4.24 11.18
N VAL A 168 -13.24 2.97 11.49
CA VAL A 168 -12.23 2.10 12.11
C VAL A 168 -11.05 1.84 11.14
N PRO A 169 -11.27 1.40 9.89
CA PRO A 169 -10.18 1.26 8.92
C PRO A 169 -9.45 2.57 8.64
N LEU A 170 -10.16 3.70 8.57
CA LEU A 170 -9.58 5.02 8.39
C LEU A 170 -8.61 5.38 9.53
N LEU A 171 -9.03 5.17 10.77
CA LEU A 171 -8.17 5.42 11.94
C LEU A 171 -6.88 4.58 11.86
N ILE A 172 -7.01 3.30 11.52
CA ILE A 172 -5.85 2.40 11.36
C ILE A 172 -4.92 2.92 10.25
N MET A 173 -5.46 3.31 9.09
CA MET A 173 -4.66 3.86 7.99
C MET A 173 -3.89 5.12 8.39
N VAL A 174 -4.56 6.06 9.06
CA VAL A 174 -3.95 7.33 9.51
C VAL A 174 -2.83 7.05 10.52
N VAL A 175 -3.08 6.20 11.51
CA VAL A 175 -2.06 5.82 12.50
C VAL A 175 -0.88 5.12 11.83
N CYS A 176 -1.13 4.12 10.97
CA CYS A 176 -0.07 3.40 10.26
C CYS A 176 0.76 4.32 9.37
N TYR A 177 0.12 5.28 8.70
CA TYR A 177 0.82 6.27 7.86
C TYR A 177 1.70 7.20 8.71
N CYS A 178 1.16 7.77 9.79
CA CYS A 178 1.92 8.63 10.71
C CYS A 178 3.14 7.90 11.29
N LEU A 179 2.96 6.64 11.72
CA LEU A 179 4.06 5.81 12.22
C LEU A 179 5.08 5.50 11.11
N THR A 180 4.63 5.21 9.90
CA THR A 180 5.50 4.99 8.74
C THR A 180 6.37 6.21 8.43
N VAL A 181 5.79 7.41 8.43
CA VAL A 181 6.53 8.65 8.19
C VAL A 181 7.56 8.90 9.28
N LYS A 182 7.19 8.71 10.56
CA LYS A 182 8.11 8.86 11.70
C LYS A 182 9.31 7.91 11.59
N VAL A 183 9.07 6.63 11.30
CA VAL A 183 10.16 5.64 11.16
C VAL A 183 11.06 5.99 9.96
N LEU A 184 10.50 6.39 8.82
CA LEU A 184 11.29 6.84 7.66
C LEU A 184 12.14 8.09 7.95
N GLN A 185 11.62 9.03 8.74
CA GLN A 185 12.36 10.22 9.20
C GLN A 185 13.52 9.81 10.11
N GLN A 186 13.28 8.90 11.06
CA GLN A 186 14.32 8.38 11.96
C GLN A 186 15.46 7.70 11.19
N HIS A 187 15.14 6.84 10.21
CA HIS A 187 16.18 6.25 9.35
C HIS A 187 16.99 7.34 8.62
N THR A 188 16.31 8.33 8.03
CA THR A 188 17.00 9.41 7.29
C THR A 188 17.90 10.26 8.20
N ALA A 189 17.47 10.53 9.44
CA ALA A 189 18.26 11.26 10.43
C ALA A 189 19.51 10.47 10.85
N ALA A 190 19.35 9.17 11.14
CA ALA A 190 20.47 8.29 11.48
C ALA A 190 21.54 8.23 10.37
N PHE A 191 21.12 8.14 9.10
CA PHE A 191 22.06 8.18 7.97
C PHE A 191 22.73 9.54 7.77
N SER A 192 22.04 10.65 8.10
CA SER A 192 22.61 11.99 8.00
C SER A 192 23.66 12.23 9.07
N GLN A 193 23.44 11.70 10.28
CA GLN A 193 24.38 11.76 11.39
C GLN A 193 25.63 10.90 11.12
N ASP A 194 25.45 9.69 10.59
CA ASP A 194 26.54 8.83 10.12
C ASP A 194 27.30 9.44 8.92
N ARG A 195 26.72 10.42 8.20
CA ARG A 195 27.44 11.19 7.17
C ARG A 195 28.21 12.36 7.76
N GLY A 196 27.67 13.02 8.78
CA GLY A 196 28.34 14.11 9.51
C GLY A 196 29.57 13.65 10.30
N SER A 197 29.52 12.46 10.92
CA SER A 197 30.66 11.91 11.67
C SER A 197 31.86 11.53 10.78
N TYR A 198 31.65 11.15 9.51
CA TYR A 198 32.76 10.84 8.58
C TYR A 198 33.39 12.08 7.95
N VAL A 199 32.65 13.19 7.84
CA VAL A 199 33.19 14.46 7.32
C VAL A 199 34.02 15.19 8.38
N ASN A 200 33.75 14.94 9.67
CA ASN A 200 34.51 15.52 10.79
C ASN A 200 35.77 14.73 11.20
N VAL A 201 36.21 13.72 10.44
CA VAL A 201 37.54 13.14 10.62
C VAL A 201 38.54 14.06 9.93
N ASN A 202 39.12 14.97 10.71
CA ASN A 202 40.16 15.89 10.27
C ASN A 202 41.42 15.10 9.85
N PRO A 203 41.91 15.17 8.60
CA PRO A 203 43.16 14.54 8.21
C PRO A 203 44.32 15.44 8.61
N LYS A 204 44.72 15.44 9.88
CA LYS A 204 46.02 15.98 10.33
C LYS A 204 46.23 15.69 11.82
N GLN A 205 46.91 14.58 12.10
CA GLN A 205 47.97 14.57 13.11
C GLN A 205 48.90 13.36 12.87
N PRO A 206 50.19 13.56 12.58
CA PRO A 206 51.17 12.49 12.66
C PRO A 206 51.36 12.14 14.13
N SER A 207 51.10 10.88 14.50
CA SER A 207 51.53 10.33 15.78
C SER A 207 53.07 10.36 15.87
N PRO A 208 53.66 10.68 17.03
CA PRO A 208 55.11 10.70 17.19
C PRO A 208 55.68 9.28 17.06
N GLN A 209 56.76 9.14 16.29
CA GLN A 209 57.57 7.93 16.23
C GLN A 209 58.10 7.59 17.63
N PRO A 210 58.09 6.31 18.06
CA PRO A 210 58.94 5.88 19.17
C PRO A 210 60.38 5.72 18.65
N SER A 211 61.27 6.52 19.21
CA SER A 211 62.72 6.43 19.06
C SER A 211 63.24 5.11 19.65
N VAL A 212 64.02 4.38 18.85
CA VAL A 212 64.82 3.23 19.29
C VAL A 212 66.04 3.74 20.06
N SER A 213 66.18 3.32 21.31
CA SER A 213 67.44 3.37 22.07
C SER A 213 67.60 2.01 22.78
N GLY A 214 68.70 1.32 22.47
CA GLY A 214 68.98 -0.01 23.01
C GLY A 214 69.46 -0.01 24.47
N ILE A 215 69.51 -1.20 25.06
CA ILE A 215 70.64 -1.78 25.81
C ILE A 215 70.29 -3.25 26.14
N SER A 216 71.27 -4.10 25.90
CA SER A 216 71.43 -5.53 26.15
C SER A 216 71.30 -5.99 27.62
N LEU A 217 70.93 -7.27 27.86
CA LEU A 217 71.76 -8.29 28.55
C LEU A 217 70.95 -9.57 28.95
N LEU A 218 71.44 -10.71 28.43
CA LEU A 218 71.64 -12.06 29.00
C LEU A 218 70.49 -12.94 29.56
N ASN A 219 70.50 -14.17 28.99
CA ASN A 219 70.23 -15.52 29.56
C ASN A 219 68.80 -15.85 30.04
N GLU A 220 68.23 -17.03 29.81
CA GLU A 220 68.77 -18.40 29.89
C GLU A 220 67.87 -19.39 29.10
N GLU A 221 68.46 -20.42 28.49
CA GLU A 221 67.82 -21.67 27.98
C GLU A 221 67.67 -22.70 29.13
N PRO A 222 67.21 -23.99 28.98
CA PRO A 222 66.92 -24.80 27.78
C PRO A 222 65.64 -25.68 27.87
N SER A 223 65.24 -26.35 26.76
CA SER A 223 65.04 -27.83 26.72
C SER A 223 64.47 -28.39 25.38
N THR A 224 65.37 -29.09 24.66
CA THR A 224 65.28 -30.42 24.02
C THR A 224 64.22 -30.79 22.94
N ASN A 225 64.80 -31.08 21.75
CA ASN A 225 64.78 -32.35 21.00
C ASN A 225 63.85 -32.59 19.78
N GLN A 226 64.56 -32.73 18.64
CA GLN A 226 64.51 -33.81 17.63
C GLN A 226 63.74 -33.61 16.30
N SER A 227 64.53 -33.21 15.30
CA SER A 227 64.97 -34.02 14.14
C SER A 227 64.30 -33.87 12.76
N LYS A 228 65.20 -33.57 11.81
CA LYS A 228 65.34 -33.98 10.39
C LYS A 228 65.13 -32.87 9.36
N GLY A 229 66.22 -32.59 8.64
CA GLY A 229 66.35 -31.50 7.68
C GLY A 229 66.27 -31.88 6.21
N ALA A 230 66.38 -30.86 5.36
CA ALA A 230 67.02 -30.82 4.05
C ALA A 230 67.06 -29.35 3.56
N ALA A 231 67.99 -29.04 2.67
CA ALA A 231 68.64 -27.75 2.48
C ALA A 231 67.88 -26.66 1.68
N GLN A 232 68.37 -25.43 1.88
CA GLN A 232 68.18 -24.08 1.29
C GLN A 232 68.15 -23.98 -0.27
N PRO A 233 67.77 -22.83 -0.91
CA PRO A 233 67.96 -21.45 -0.44
C PRO A 233 66.85 -20.42 -0.67
N LEU A 234 67.07 -19.28 -0.02
CA LEU A 234 66.30 -18.04 -0.01
C LEU A 234 65.97 -17.48 -1.41
N SER A 235 64.73 -17.03 -1.57
CA SER A 235 64.42 -15.76 -2.26
C SER A 235 63.21 -15.11 -1.60
N LEU A 236 63.46 -14.14 -0.71
CA LEU A 236 62.43 -13.31 -0.10
C LEU A 236 62.07 -12.20 -1.08
N SER A 237 60.91 -12.31 -1.75
CA SER A 237 60.30 -11.17 -2.45
C SER A 237 59.16 -10.60 -1.58
N PRO A 238 59.00 -9.26 -1.51
CA PRO A 238 58.10 -8.65 -0.53
C PRO A 238 56.64 -8.89 -0.88
N LEU A 239 55.84 -9.26 0.12
CA LEU A 239 54.38 -9.12 0.07
C LEU A 239 54.04 -7.64 -0.10
N THR A 240 53.85 -7.19 -1.34
CA THR A 240 53.10 -5.97 -1.63
C THR A 240 51.66 -6.21 -1.22
N GLY A 241 51.34 -5.83 0.01
CA GLY A 241 49.96 -5.64 0.45
C GLY A 241 49.32 -4.54 -0.37
N HIS A 242 48.60 -4.92 -1.42
CA HIS A 242 47.58 -4.06 -2.00
C HIS A 242 46.41 -4.02 -1.00
N GLU A 243 46.48 -3.09 -0.04
CA GLU A 243 45.28 -2.56 0.59
C GLU A 243 44.50 -1.80 -0.50
N GLY A 244 43.65 -2.55 -1.21
CA GLY A 244 42.58 -1.95 -2.00
C GLY A 244 41.67 -1.14 -1.08
N PRO A 245 41.11 -0.01 -1.56
CA PRO A 245 40.27 0.85 -0.74
C PRO A 245 39.07 0.05 -0.19
N PRO A 246 38.58 0.37 1.02
CA PRO A 246 37.55 -0.43 1.66
C PRO A 246 36.27 -0.46 0.81
N GLN A 247 35.80 -1.65 0.44
CA GLN A 247 34.55 -1.92 -0.29
C GLN A 247 33.27 -1.38 0.41
N ARG A 248 33.39 -0.72 1.57
CA ARG A 248 32.31 -0.07 2.33
C ARG A 248 31.51 0.98 1.53
N GLY A 249 32.08 1.56 0.47
CA GLY A 249 31.41 2.58 -0.35
C GLY A 249 30.27 2.07 -1.23
N GLN A 250 30.37 0.83 -1.74
CA GLN A 250 29.39 0.27 -2.68
C GLN A 250 28.11 -0.21 -1.98
N GLY A 251 28.24 -0.92 -0.86
CA GLY A 251 27.10 -1.36 -0.04
C GLY A 251 26.30 -0.19 0.57
N ARG A 252 26.99 0.88 0.97
CA ARG A 252 26.38 2.08 1.57
C ARG A 252 25.62 2.94 0.55
N ARG A 253 26.11 3.03 -0.69
CA ARG A 253 25.36 3.60 -1.83
C ARG A 253 24.10 2.78 -2.15
N GLY A 254 24.21 1.45 -2.15
CA GLY A 254 23.07 0.54 -2.33
C GLY A 254 21.98 0.70 -1.25
N MET A 255 22.37 0.74 0.02
CA MET A 255 21.45 0.96 1.16
C MET A 255 20.73 2.31 1.07
N THR A 256 21.47 3.38 0.76
CA THR A 256 20.88 4.74 0.60
C THR A 256 19.86 4.78 -0.54
N GLN A 257 20.14 4.06 -1.63
CA GLN A 257 19.21 3.96 -2.76
C GLN A 257 17.96 3.14 -2.41
N ALA A 258 18.12 2.04 -1.67
CA ALA A 258 16.99 1.25 -1.18
C ALA A 258 16.04 2.07 -0.29
N ILE A 259 16.57 2.88 0.62
CA ILE A 259 15.77 3.75 1.50
C ILE A 259 15.04 4.84 0.71
N LYS A 260 15.71 5.45 -0.28
CA LYS A 260 15.07 6.42 -1.18
C LYS A 260 13.92 5.79 -1.96
N ASN A 261 14.10 4.56 -2.43
CA ASN A 261 13.06 3.80 -3.12
C ASN A 261 11.87 3.51 -2.19
N GLU A 262 12.13 3.08 -0.95
CA GLU A 262 11.08 2.85 0.06
C GLU A 262 10.32 4.13 0.42
N ARG A 263 11.01 5.25 0.59
CA ARG A 263 10.37 6.55 0.84
C ARG A 263 9.48 6.98 -0.32
N ARG A 264 9.93 6.75 -1.55
CA ARG A 264 9.12 7.02 -2.75
C ARG A 264 7.87 6.15 -2.75
N ALA A 265 8.01 4.84 -2.53
CA ALA A 265 6.88 3.91 -2.49
C ALA A 265 5.86 4.27 -1.39
N SER A 266 6.33 4.59 -0.18
CA SER A 266 5.44 5.04 0.91
C SER A 266 4.77 6.38 0.61
N LYS A 267 5.43 7.30 -0.12
CA LYS A 267 4.79 8.54 -0.58
C LYS A 267 3.64 8.25 -1.56
N VAL A 268 3.83 7.32 -2.51
CA VAL A 268 2.75 6.94 -3.45
C VAL A 268 1.53 6.43 -2.70
N LEU A 269 1.74 5.51 -1.77
CA LEU A 269 0.65 4.94 -0.97
C LEU A 269 -0.03 6.00 -0.09
N GLY A 270 0.75 6.92 0.50
CA GLY A 270 0.20 8.07 1.22
C GLY A 270 -0.70 8.95 0.35
N VAL A 271 -0.32 9.18 -0.91
CA VAL A 271 -1.17 9.91 -1.87
C VAL A 271 -2.47 9.15 -2.15
N VAL A 272 -2.40 7.82 -2.39
CA VAL A 272 -3.61 6.99 -2.58
C VAL A 272 -4.54 7.10 -1.37
N PHE A 273 -4.01 6.95 -0.16
CA PHE A 273 -4.82 6.99 1.07
C PHE A 273 -5.45 8.37 1.30
N PHE A 274 -4.69 9.44 1.06
CA PHE A 274 -5.21 10.80 1.21
C PHE A 274 -6.31 11.11 0.19
N LEU A 275 -6.13 10.70 -1.07
CA LEU A 275 -7.16 10.88 -2.11
C LEU A 275 -8.44 10.10 -1.76
N PHE A 276 -8.29 8.85 -1.29
CA PHE A 276 -9.43 8.06 -0.82
C PHE A 276 -10.18 8.74 0.32
N LEU A 277 -9.47 9.25 1.34
CA LEU A 277 -10.04 9.98 2.48
C LEU A 277 -10.85 11.19 1.98
N VAL A 278 -10.23 12.05 1.16
CA VAL A 278 -10.88 13.28 0.68
C VAL A 278 -12.14 12.96 -0.15
N MET A 279 -12.13 11.86 -0.91
CA MET A 279 -13.26 11.48 -1.75
C MET A 279 -14.41 10.82 -0.99
N TRP A 280 -14.12 10.02 0.04
CA TRP A 280 -15.14 9.27 0.79
C TRP A 280 -15.62 9.94 2.08
N CYS A 281 -14.79 10.75 2.73
CA CYS A 281 -15.19 11.45 3.97
C CYS A 281 -16.49 12.26 3.82
N PRO A 282 -16.69 13.06 2.75
CA PRO A 282 -17.93 13.82 2.59
C PRO A 282 -19.18 12.93 2.63
N PHE A 283 -19.15 11.79 1.91
CA PHE A 283 -20.25 10.84 1.90
C PHE A 283 -20.52 10.27 3.30
N PHE A 284 -19.51 9.69 3.96
CA PHE A 284 -19.71 9.04 5.26
C PHE A 284 -20.13 10.02 6.36
N ILE A 285 -19.58 11.24 6.36
CA ILE A 285 -20.01 12.29 7.30
C ILE A 285 -21.48 12.64 7.06
N THR A 286 -21.87 12.93 5.82
CA THR A 286 -23.27 13.24 5.49
C THR A 286 -24.19 12.06 5.79
N ASN A 287 -23.75 10.83 5.55
CA ASN A 287 -24.54 9.62 5.77
C ASN A 287 -24.83 9.40 7.26
N VAL A 288 -23.84 9.58 8.13
CA VAL A 288 -24.03 9.55 9.59
C VAL A 288 -24.93 10.70 10.05
N VAL A 289 -24.74 11.92 9.53
CA VAL A 289 -25.60 13.06 9.90
C VAL A 289 -27.06 12.79 9.52
N VAL A 290 -27.32 12.27 8.32
CA VAL A 290 -28.69 11.91 7.88
C VAL A 290 -29.29 10.82 8.78
N ALA A 291 -28.53 9.79 9.13
CA ALA A 291 -28.99 8.72 10.02
C ALA A 291 -29.36 9.23 11.44
N VAL A 292 -28.67 10.26 11.93
CA VAL A 292 -28.93 10.87 13.26
C VAL A 292 -30.06 11.90 13.19
N CYS A 293 -30.13 12.70 12.13
CA CYS A 293 -31.04 13.83 12.04
C CYS A 293 -32.45 13.49 11.53
N GLN A 294 -32.71 12.25 11.10
CA GLN A 294 -34.02 11.70 10.69
C GLN A 294 -34.82 12.64 9.77
N ASN A 295 -35.64 13.55 10.33
CA ASN A 295 -36.65 14.35 9.60
C ASN A 295 -36.23 15.81 9.29
N ASN A 296 -35.15 16.34 9.84
CA ASN A 296 -34.77 17.77 9.68
C ASN A 296 -33.71 18.04 8.61
N CYS A 297 -33.27 17.02 7.86
CA CYS A 297 -32.14 17.10 6.93
C CYS A 297 -32.50 16.80 5.46
N SER A 298 -33.64 17.29 4.97
CA SER A 298 -34.12 17.04 3.60
C SER A 298 -33.12 17.45 2.50
N ASN A 299 -32.34 18.51 2.72
CA ASN A 299 -31.33 18.96 1.75
C ASN A 299 -30.10 18.05 1.66
N LEU A 300 -29.84 17.21 2.67
CA LEU A 300 -28.64 16.36 2.70
C LEU A 300 -28.74 15.13 1.79
N PHE A 301 -29.95 14.66 1.47
CA PHE A 301 -30.15 13.54 0.55
C PHE A 301 -29.60 13.82 -0.85
N ARG A 302 -29.80 15.05 -1.36
CA ARG A 302 -29.19 15.47 -2.64
C ARG A 302 -27.66 15.57 -2.56
N LEU A 303 -27.11 15.95 -1.41
CA LEU A 303 -25.66 15.95 -1.21
C LEU A 303 -25.09 14.52 -1.18
N LEU A 304 -25.81 13.55 -0.61
CA LEU A 304 -25.40 12.14 -0.59
C LEU A 304 -25.23 11.58 -1.99
N GLU A 305 -26.16 11.87 -2.91
CA GLU A 305 -26.07 11.46 -4.31
C GLU A 305 -24.81 12.02 -4.98
N VAL A 306 -24.46 13.29 -4.72
CA VAL A 306 -23.23 13.87 -5.27
C VAL A 306 -21.99 13.23 -4.64
N PHE A 307 -21.96 13.09 -3.31
CA PHE A 307 -20.81 12.58 -2.60
C PHE A 307 -20.55 11.09 -2.82
N VAL A 308 -21.59 10.27 -3.07
CA VAL A 308 -21.38 8.86 -3.42
C VAL A 308 -20.66 8.74 -4.77
N TRP A 309 -20.99 9.58 -5.76
CA TRP A 309 -20.26 9.62 -7.02
C TRP A 309 -18.82 10.10 -6.87
N VAL A 310 -18.56 11.07 -5.99
CA VAL A 310 -17.19 11.47 -5.64
C VAL A 310 -16.42 10.30 -5.02
N GLY A 311 -17.06 9.50 -4.15
CA GLY A 311 -16.51 8.26 -3.63
C GLY A 311 -16.22 7.24 -4.72
N TYR A 312 -17.16 7.01 -5.65
CA TYR A 312 -16.97 6.10 -6.80
C TYR A 312 -15.80 6.50 -7.71
N VAL A 313 -15.57 7.80 -7.91
CA VAL A 313 -14.42 8.29 -8.69
C VAL A 313 -13.08 7.82 -8.09
N SER A 314 -13.01 7.61 -6.76
CA SER A 314 -11.79 7.10 -6.11
C SER A 314 -11.32 5.76 -6.67
N SER A 315 -12.24 4.89 -7.08
CA SER A 315 -11.97 3.57 -7.68
C SER A 315 -11.26 3.68 -9.04
N GLY A 316 -11.52 4.75 -9.80
CA GLY A 316 -10.87 5.02 -11.10
C GLY A 316 -9.54 5.76 -10.97
N VAL A 317 -9.26 6.37 -9.82
CA VAL A 317 -8.04 7.17 -9.58
C VAL A 317 -6.83 6.26 -9.29
N ASN A 318 -7.04 5.08 -8.70
CA ASN A 318 -5.98 4.15 -8.32
C ASN A 318 -5.01 3.81 -9.48
N PRO A 319 -5.47 3.35 -10.66
CA PRO A 319 -4.60 3.11 -11.82
C PRO A 319 -3.79 4.33 -12.29
N LEU A 320 -4.36 5.54 -12.19
CA LEU A 320 -3.68 6.79 -12.54
C LEU A 320 -2.52 7.07 -11.58
N VAL A 321 -2.74 6.87 -10.28
CA VAL A 321 -1.68 7.03 -9.28
C VAL A 321 -0.55 6.02 -9.53
N TYR A 322 -0.87 4.76 -9.84
CA TYR A 322 0.16 3.75 -10.13
C TYR A 322 0.98 4.08 -11.38
N THR A 323 0.35 4.56 -12.45
CA THR A 323 1.06 4.97 -13.68
C THR A 323 1.93 6.21 -13.50
N LEU A 324 1.47 7.20 -12.73
CA LEU A 324 2.23 8.43 -12.48
C LEU A 324 3.49 8.16 -11.64
N PHE A 325 3.39 7.32 -10.62
CA PHE A 325 4.48 7.18 -9.65
C PHE A 325 5.32 5.91 -9.80
N ASN A 326 4.83 4.87 -10.50
CA ASN A 326 5.55 3.61 -10.69
C ASN A 326 5.88 3.36 -12.18
N LYS A 327 7.17 3.46 -12.51
CA LYS A 327 7.67 3.26 -13.88
C LYS A 327 7.34 1.86 -14.42
N THR A 328 7.35 0.83 -13.60
CA THR A 328 7.09 -0.55 -14.04
C THR A 328 5.64 -0.70 -14.49
N TYR A 329 4.68 -0.19 -13.70
CA TYR A 329 3.27 -0.15 -14.11
C TYR A 329 3.08 0.67 -15.39
N ARG A 330 3.73 1.84 -15.50
CA ARG A 330 3.63 2.68 -16.70
C ARG A 330 4.11 1.97 -17.97
N HIS A 331 5.23 1.25 -17.91
CA HIS A 331 5.72 0.47 -19.06
C HIS A 331 4.81 -0.72 -19.36
N ALA A 332 4.32 -1.42 -18.34
CA ALA A 332 3.38 -2.53 -18.53
C ALA A 332 2.08 -2.05 -19.20
N PHE A 333 1.51 -0.93 -18.74
CA PHE A 333 0.28 -0.36 -19.31
C PHE A 333 0.47 0.06 -20.75
N SER A 334 1.55 0.78 -21.07
CA SER A 334 1.87 1.18 -22.44
C SER A 334 1.98 -0.01 -23.38
N ARG A 335 2.65 -1.09 -22.94
CA ARG A 335 2.77 -2.34 -23.71
C ARG A 335 1.42 -3.04 -23.90
N HIS A 336 0.62 -3.17 -22.85
CA HIS A 336 -0.70 -3.81 -22.92
C HIS A 336 -1.67 -3.06 -23.81
N LEU A 337 -1.66 -1.72 -23.77
CA LEU A 337 -2.46 -0.88 -24.67
C LEU A 337 -2.06 -1.02 -26.15
N GLN A 338 -0.82 -1.43 -26.42
CA GLN A 338 -0.31 -1.75 -27.76
C GLN A 338 -0.43 -3.24 -28.10
N CYS A 339 -1.09 -4.04 -27.27
CA CYS A 339 -1.20 -5.50 -27.41
C CYS A 339 0.17 -6.22 -27.47
N ARG A 340 1.20 -5.68 -26.82
CA ARG A 340 2.55 -6.26 -26.74
C ARG A 340 2.74 -6.96 -25.39
N TYR A 341 2.47 -8.25 -25.31
CA TYR A 341 2.50 -9.01 -24.05
C TYR A 341 3.85 -9.70 -23.74
N HIS A 342 4.82 -9.61 -24.66
CA HIS A 342 6.16 -10.18 -24.52
C HIS A 342 7.22 -9.13 -24.13
#